data_AF-A0AAJ0XF48-F1
#
_entry.id   AF-A0AAJ0XF48-F1
#
_cell.length_a   1.000
_cell.length_b   1.000
_cell.length_c   1.000
_cell.angle_alpha   90.00
_cell.angle_beta   90.00
_cell.angle_gamma   90.00
#
_symmetry.space_group_name_H-M   'P 1'
#
loop_
_entity.id
_entity.type
_entity.pdbx_description
1 polymer ?
#
loop_
_entity_poly.entity_id
_entity_poly.type
_entity_poly.pdbx_seq_one_letter_code
_entity_poly.pdbx_strand_id
1 'polypeptide(L)'
;MSGPVVGCCRLLIVALACIALSGYGSEGLARVLWPEDQQRLRVGLRIFPAVLGALEGLQQRQSADGQLLVVVAHQGSNDAVKQVVSTLEEINQVQGMPLDVKVLPLDDLQTYRGPALSGIFIASVEIEPESLRQLSVVHGVLVFSPFAGHVQAGAVAGIHVTDRILPAINLAQARRAGVRFKAFFLRVAHHAE
;
A
#
# COMPACT_ATOMS: atom_id res chain seq x y z
N MET A 1 -70.27 -39.09 -25.06
CA MET A 1 -69.62 -38.30 -26.13
C MET A 1 -69.44 -36.88 -25.61
N SER A 2 -68.20 -36.40 -25.67
CA SER A 2 -67.76 -34.99 -25.60
C SER A 2 -67.98 -34.22 -24.28
N GLY A 3 -66.85 -33.93 -23.62
CA GLY A 3 -66.73 -33.21 -22.36
C GLY A 3 -66.65 -31.68 -22.45
N PRO A 4 -66.34 -31.00 -21.33
CA PRO A 4 -66.35 -29.54 -21.22
C PRO A 4 -64.98 -28.93 -21.55
N VAL A 5 -64.96 -27.76 -22.17
CA VAL A 5 -63.75 -26.94 -22.32
C VAL A 5 -63.88 -25.71 -21.41
N VAL A 6 -63.15 -25.75 -20.29
CA VAL A 6 -62.82 -24.61 -19.45
C VAL A 6 -61.36 -24.26 -19.74
N GLY A 7 -61.06 -23.00 -20.04
CA GLY A 7 -59.69 -22.52 -20.21
C GLY A 7 -59.65 -21.05 -20.63
N CYS A 8 -59.65 -20.11 -19.70
CA CYS A 8 -58.43 -19.49 -19.16
C CYS A 8 -57.84 -18.41 -20.09
N CYS A 9 -58.58 -17.31 -20.29
CA CYS A 9 -58.09 -16.07 -20.92
C CYS A 9 -57.90 -14.96 -19.88
N ARG A 10 -56.98 -15.18 -18.94
CA ARG A 10 -56.43 -14.13 -18.07
C ARG A 10 -54.94 -14.40 -17.86
N LEU A 11 -54.10 -13.89 -18.75
CA LEU A 11 -52.68 -13.69 -18.45
C LEU A 11 -52.15 -12.51 -19.26
N LEU A 12 -52.53 -11.33 -18.78
CA LEU A 12 -51.83 -10.07 -18.97
C LEU A 12 -50.52 -10.13 -18.17
N ILE A 13 -49.43 -9.61 -18.76
CA ILE A 13 -48.24 -9.07 -18.07
C ILE A 13 -47.33 -10.09 -17.34
N VAL A 14 -46.56 -10.93 -18.04
CA VAL A 14 -45.23 -11.38 -17.55
C VAL A 14 -44.35 -11.81 -18.75
N ALA A 15 -43.77 -10.88 -19.50
CA ALA A 15 -42.66 -11.20 -20.41
C ALA A 15 -41.78 -9.99 -20.76
N LEU A 16 -41.67 -9.03 -19.84
CA LEU A 16 -40.79 -7.86 -19.97
C LEU A 16 -39.86 -7.81 -18.74
N ALA A 17 -39.23 -8.96 -18.45
CA ALA A 17 -38.37 -9.17 -17.29
C ALA A 17 -37.09 -9.96 -17.64
N CYS A 18 -36.56 -9.76 -18.86
CA CYS A 18 -35.30 -10.39 -19.30
C CYS A 18 -34.22 -9.40 -19.76
N ILE A 19 -34.32 -8.11 -19.44
CA ILE A 19 -33.30 -7.08 -19.78
C ILE A 19 -32.74 -6.38 -18.52
N ALA A 20 -32.74 -7.04 -17.35
CA ALA A 20 -32.29 -6.40 -16.10
C ALA A 20 -31.30 -7.25 -15.28
N LEU A 21 -30.49 -8.11 -15.90
CA LEU A 21 -29.54 -8.98 -15.18
C LEU A 21 -28.11 -9.05 -15.74
N SER A 22 -27.67 -8.04 -16.50
CA SER A 22 -26.26 -7.94 -16.95
C SER A 22 -25.67 -6.57 -16.65
N GLY A 23 -25.93 -6.08 -15.44
CA GLY A 23 -25.38 -4.84 -14.91
C GLY A 23 -25.08 -4.93 -13.41
N TYR A 24 -24.63 -6.09 -12.90
CA TYR A 24 -23.89 -6.10 -11.64
C TYR A 24 -22.51 -5.51 -11.90
N GLY A 25 -22.46 -4.17 -11.98
CA GLY A 25 -21.26 -3.45 -11.65
C GLY A 25 -20.93 -3.82 -10.21
N SER A 26 -19.90 -4.66 -10.04
CA SER A 26 -19.18 -4.81 -8.78
C SER A 26 -18.47 -3.48 -8.51
N GLU A 27 -19.22 -2.42 -8.23
CA GLU A 27 -18.68 -1.21 -7.65
C GLU A 27 -18.22 -1.58 -6.24
N GLY A 28 -16.90 -1.63 -6.11
CA GLY A 28 -16.20 -2.13 -4.94
C GLY A 28 -16.71 -1.46 -3.66
N LEU A 29 -17.28 -2.27 -2.78
CA LEU A 29 -17.33 -1.96 -1.36
C LEU A 29 -15.93 -1.55 -0.95
N ALA A 30 -15.76 -0.27 -0.62
CA ALA A 30 -14.52 0.24 -0.05
C ALA A 30 -14.14 -0.68 1.11
N ARG A 31 -13.07 -1.46 0.93
CA ARG A 31 -12.62 -2.43 1.93
C ARG A 31 -12.04 -1.65 3.10
N VAL A 32 -12.87 -1.47 4.13
CA VAL A 32 -12.46 -0.84 5.39
C VAL A 32 -11.37 -1.71 6.02
N LEU A 33 -10.22 -1.10 6.33
CA LEU A 33 -9.16 -1.78 7.07
C LEU A 33 -9.70 -2.32 8.38
N TRP A 34 -9.34 -3.55 8.72
CA TRP A 34 -9.67 -4.13 10.01
C TRP A 34 -8.98 -3.34 11.13
N PRO A 35 -9.53 -3.31 12.36
CA PRO A 35 -8.98 -2.51 13.46
C PRO A 35 -7.49 -2.75 13.73
N GLU A 36 -7.03 -3.99 13.58
CA GLU A 36 -5.64 -4.39 13.75
C GLU A 36 -4.75 -3.74 12.68
N ASP A 37 -5.16 -3.78 11.41
CA ASP A 37 -4.42 -3.16 10.31
C ASP A 37 -4.43 -1.63 10.40
N GLN A 38 -5.52 -1.02 10.88
CA GLN A 38 -5.56 0.41 11.17
C GLN A 38 -4.56 0.78 12.27
N GLN A 39 -4.46 -0.03 13.33
CA GLN A 39 -3.48 0.19 14.38
C GLN A 39 -2.05 0.04 13.85
N ARG A 40 -1.79 -0.99 13.04
CA ARG A 40 -0.49 -1.20 12.39
C ARG A 40 -0.13 -0.04 11.47
N LEU A 41 -1.08 0.47 10.70
CA LEU A 41 -0.91 1.65 9.85
C LEU A 41 -0.47 2.88 10.67
N ARG A 42 -1.20 3.20 11.75
CA ARG A 42 -0.87 4.31 12.65
C ARG A 42 0.52 4.19 13.26
N VAL A 43 0.87 2.99 13.72
CA VAL A 43 2.19 2.70 14.28
C VAL A 43 3.28 2.83 13.21
N GLY A 44 3.04 2.26 12.03
CA GLY A 44 3.95 2.31 10.90
C GLY A 44 4.27 3.73 10.47
N LEU A 45 3.28 4.63 10.44
CA LEU A 45 3.48 6.04 10.14
C LEU A 45 4.44 6.72 11.13
N ARG A 46 4.42 6.34 12.41
CA ARG A 46 5.36 6.87 13.41
C ARG A 46 6.78 6.32 13.25
N ILE A 47 6.92 5.10 12.76
CA ILE A 47 8.21 4.42 12.59
C ILE A 47 8.87 4.77 11.25
N PHE A 48 8.07 5.00 10.21
CA PHE A 48 8.54 5.24 8.85
C PHE A 48 9.60 6.36 8.74
N PRO A 49 9.44 7.55 9.35
CA PRO A 49 10.47 8.60 9.32
C PRO A 49 11.83 8.15 9.84
N ALA A 50 11.85 7.34 10.90
CA ALA A 50 13.09 6.82 11.46
C ALA A 50 13.74 5.80 10.52
N VAL A 51 12.95 4.93 9.88
CA VAL A 51 13.43 3.95 8.89
C VAL A 51 13.99 4.66 7.65
N LEU A 52 13.27 5.65 7.11
CA LEU A 52 13.70 6.44 5.98
C LEU A 52 14.99 7.21 6.32
N GLY A 53 15.04 7.88 7.47
CA GLY A 53 16.23 8.58 7.97
C GLY A 53 17.45 7.69 8.27
N ALA A 54 17.23 6.38 8.39
CA ALA A 54 18.27 5.39 8.58
C ALA A 54 18.91 4.90 7.28
N LEU A 55 18.37 5.26 6.12
CA LEU A 55 18.98 4.94 4.83
C LEU A 55 20.36 5.60 4.71
N GLU A 56 21.33 4.83 4.19
CA GLU A 56 22.61 5.38 3.75
C GLU A 56 22.42 6.12 2.43
N GLY A 57 23.06 7.29 2.29
CA GLY A 57 22.95 8.09 1.06
C GLY A 57 21.58 8.75 0.86
N LEU A 58 20.75 8.90 1.91
CA LEU A 58 19.43 9.56 1.78
C LEU A 58 19.53 10.96 1.15
N GLN A 59 20.60 11.71 1.45
CA GLN A 59 20.85 13.04 0.88
C GLN A 59 21.02 13.01 -0.65
N GLN A 60 21.51 11.91 -1.22
CA GLN A 60 21.68 11.73 -2.67
C GLN A 60 20.35 11.41 -3.37
N ARG A 61 19.28 11.17 -2.59
CA ARG A 61 17.93 10.84 -3.08
C ARG A 61 16.97 12.02 -3.01
N GLN A 62 17.49 13.23 -2.80
CA GLN A 62 16.69 14.45 -2.84
C GLN A 62 16.37 14.84 -4.29
N SER A 63 15.25 15.54 -4.47
CA SER A 63 14.96 16.27 -5.70
C SER A 63 15.95 17.43 -5.90
N ALA A 64 15.90 18.06 -7.07
CA ALA A 64 16.67 19.29 -7.34
C ALA A 64 16.37 20.42 -6.34
N ASP A 65 15.15 20.41 -5.77
CA ASP A 65 14.69 21.38 -4.77
C ASP A 65 15.05 20.96 -3.32
N GLY A 66 15.81 19.88 -3.14
CA GLY A 66 16.26 19.39 -1.83
C GLY A 66 15.22 18.58 -1.06
N GLN A 67 14.10 18.20 -1.69
CA GLN A 67 13.00 17.49 -1.05
C GLN A 67 13.11 15.98 -1.21
N LEU A 68 12.59 15.22 -0.24
CA LEU A 68 12.47 13.77 -0.32
C LEU A 68 11.09 13.41 -0.88
N LEU A 69 11.06 12.84 -2.08
CA LEU A 69 9.82 12.36 -2.68
C LEU A 69 9.41 11.03 -2.06
N VAL A 70 8.32 11.05 -1.29
CA VAL A 70 7.69 9.86 -0.71
C VAL A 70 6.39 9.57 -1.44
N VAL A 71 6.28 8.37 -2.02
CA VAL A 71 5.03 7.94 -2.63
C VAL A 71 4.22 7.09 -1.65
N VAL A 72 2.97 7.46 -1.43
CA VAL A 72 1.94 6.66 -0.79
C VAL A 72 1.29 5.78 -1.84
N ALA A 73 1.68 4.51 -1.85
CA ALA A 73 1.20 3.52 -2.80
C ALA A 73 -0.05 2.82 -2.27
N HIS A 74 -1.07 2.70 -3.11
CA HIS A 74 -2.32 2.03 -2.72
C HIS A 74 -2.90 1.18 -3.86
N GLN A 75 -3.75 0.24 -3.46
CA GLN A 75 -4.61 -0.52 -4.35
C GLN A 75 -6.07 -0.29 -3.92
N GLY A 76 -6.93 0.05 -4.89
CA GLY A 76 -8.34 0.39 -4.66
C GLY A 76 -8.56 1.79 -4.05
N SER A 77 -9.83 2.10 -3.75
CA SER A 77 -10.23 3.32 -3.05
C SER A 77 -10.11 3.12 -1.54
N ASN A 78 -9.39 4.00 -0.83
CA ASN A 78 -9.20 3.85 0.61
C ASN A 78 -9.03 5.18 1.36
N ASP A 79 -9.82 5.39 2.41
CA ASP A 79 -9.66 6.48 3.37
C ASP A 79 -8.34 6.42 4.15
N ALA A 80 -7.73 5.23 4.26
CA ALA A 80 -6.39 5.06 4.82
C ALA A 80 -5.33 5.91 4.09
N VAL A 81 -5.48 6.13 2.78
CA VAL A 81 -4.56 6.98 2.00
C VAL A 81 -4.61 8.41 2.50
N LYS A 82 -5.80 8.97 2.74
CA LYS A 82 -5.96 10.34 3.26
C LYS A 82 -5.28 10.48 4.61
N GLN A 83 -5.47 9.50 5.50
CA GLN A 83 -4.82 9.49 6.81
C GLN A 83 -3.29 9.45 6.69
N VAL A 84 -2.76 8.59 5.82
CA VAL A 84 -1.31 8.46 5.58
C VAL A 84 -0.74 9.77 5.06
N VAL A 85 -1.37 10.38 4.05
CA VAL A 85 -0.93 11.65 3.45
C VAL A 85 -0.92 12.75 4.50
N SER A 86 -2.05 12.97 5.19
CA SER A 86 -2.16 13.98 6.25
C SER A 86 -1.07 13.81 7.32
N THR A 87 -0.80 12.57 7.75
CA THR A 87 0.21 12.31 8.77
C THR A 87 1.63 12.59 8.25
N LEU A 88 1.95 12.22 7.01
CA LEU A 88 3.27 12.46 6.42
C LEU A 88 3.49 13.96 6.14
N GLU A 89 2.45 14.68 5.73
CA GLU A 89 2.47 16.14 5.58
C GLU A 89 2.68 16.84 6.93
N GLU A 90 2.04 16.37 8.00
CA GLU A 90 2.27 16.87 9.37
C GLU A 90 3.71 16.61 9.85
N ILE A 91 4.28 15.45 9.51
CA ILE A 91 5.69 15.15 9.80
C ILE A 91 6.60 16.13 9.05
N ASN A 92 6.24 16.49 7.81
CA ASN A 92 6.84 17.50 6.93
C ASN A 92 8.31 17.30 6.55
N GLN A 93 9.14 16.66 7.39
CA GLN A 93 10.56 16.49 7.14
C GLN A 93 11.13 15.22 7.79
N VAL A 94 12.20 14.70 7.20
CA VAL A 94 13.00 13.60 7.74
C VAL A 94 14.46 14.00 7.74
N GLN A 95 15.11 13.95 8.91
CA GLN A 95 16.53 14.35 9.07
C GLN A 95 16.80 15.78 8.52
N GLY A 96 15.85 16.70 8.73
CA GLY A 96 15.93 18.08 8.25
C GLY A 96 15.67 18.29 6.76
N MET A 97 15.31 17.23 6.01
CA MET A 97 14.95 17.31 4.59
C MET A 97 13.42 17.34 4.44
N PRO A 98 12.83 18.32 3.75
CA PRO A 98 11.38 18.38 3.54
C PRO A 98 10.86 17.16 2.77
N LEU A 99 9.62 16.76 3.05
CA LEU A 99 8.92 15.69 2.34
C LEU A 99 8.03 16.28 1.23
N ASP A 100 8.14 15.72 0.02
CA ASP A 100 7.13 15.84 -1.03
C ASP A 100 6.33 14.54 -1.04
N VAL A 101 5.04 14.59 -0.69
CA VAL A 101 4.19 13.40 -0.55
C VAL A 101 3.29 13.29 -1.78
N LYS A 102 3.37 12.17 -2.50
CA LYS A 102 2.50 11.88 -3.65
C LYS A 102 1.71 10.61 -3.44
N VAL A 103 0.47 10.60 -3.91
CA VAL A 103 -0.35 9.39 -3.93
C VAL A 103 -0.28 8.79 -5.33
N LEU A 104 0.04 7.51 -5.42
CA LEU A 104 -0.03 6.78 -6.69
C LEU A 104 -0.70 5.41 -6.48
N PRO A 105 -1.57 4.98 -7.41
CA PRO A 105 -1.96 3.59 -7.52
C PRO A 105 -0.74 2.68 -7.71
N LEU A 106 -0.84 1.43 -7.24
CA LEU A 106 0.24 0.45 -7.36
C LEU A 106 0.63 0.18 -8.81
N ASP A 107 -0.35 0.16 -9.72
CA ASP A 107 -0.13 -0.10 -11.15
C ASP A 107 0.64 1.04 -11.83
N ASP A 108 0.34 2.28 -11.44
CA ASP A 108 1.03 3.47 -11.94
C ASP A 108 2.49 3.50 -11.50
N LEU A 109 2.79 2.98 -10.30
CA LEU A 109 4.16 2.87 -9.80
C LEU A 109 5.04 1.92 -10.61
N GLN A 110 4.49 0.89 -11.24
CA GLN A 110 5.29 -0.04 -12.05
C GLN A 110 5.84 0.64 -13.32
N THR A 111 5.06 1.57 -13.86
CA THR A 111 5.40 2.31 -15.08
C THR A 111 5.92 3.71 -14.81
N TYR A 112 6.07 4.09 -13.53
CA TYR A 112 6.51 5.41 -13.13
C TYR A 112 7.88 5.77 -13.73
N ARG A 113 7.95 6.94 -14.37
CA ARG A 113 9.15 7.54 -14.97
C ARG A 113 9.39 8.98 -14.50
N GLY A 114 8.76 9.37 -13.40
CA GLY A 114 8.90 10.72 -12.83
C GLY A 114 10.21 10.91 -12.05
N PRO A 115 10.29 11.96 -11.21
CA PRO A 115 11.44 12.22 -10.36
C PRO A 115 11.84 11.03 -9.49
N ALA A 116 13.12 10.92 -9.14
CA ALA A 116 13.62 9.83 -8.30
C ALA A 116 12.88 9.78 -6.95
N LEU A 117 12.46 8.57 -6.56
CA LEU A 117 11.76 8.33 -5.32
C LEU A 117 12.77 8.22 -4.16
N SER A 118 12.45 8.80 -3.01
CA SER A 118 13.24 8.61 -1.78
C SER A 118 12.71 7.43 -0.96
N GLY A 119 11.42 7.15 -1.05
CA GLY A 119 10.78 5.98 -0.44
C GLY A 119 9.34 5.80 -0.90
N ILE A 120 8.81 4.59 -0.66
CA ILE A 120 7.43 4.21 -0.93
C ILE A 120 6.80 3.71 0.37
N PHE A 121 5.67 4.28 0.75
CA PHE A 121 4.85 3.83 1.87
C PHE A 121 3.63 3.08 1.33
N ILE A 122 3.46 1.83 1.75
CA ILE A 122 2.32 0.99 1.35
C ILE A 122 1.10 1.28 2.24
N ALA A 123 -0.01 1.68 1.64
CA ALA A 123 -1.27 2.01 2.32
C ALA A 123 -2.40 0.98 2.09
N SER A 124 -2.10 -0.18 1.49
CA SER A 124 -3.07 -1.29 1.28
C SER A 124 -2.53 -2.62 1.82
N VAL A 125 -3.44 -3.44 2.36
CA VAL A 125 -3.14 -4.79 2.92
C VAL A 125 -3.05 -5.85 1.83
N GLU A 126 -3.91 -5.78 0.82
CA GLU A 126 -3.98 -6.80 -0.21
C GLU A 126 -3.03 -6.45 -1.34
N ILE A 127 -1.73 -6.70 -1.15
CA ILE A 127 -0.72 -6.52 -2.17
C ILE A 127 -0.04 -7.85 -2.47
N GLU A 128 0.02 -8.17 -3.76
CA GLU A 128 0.75 -9.34 -4.24
C GLU A 128 2.24 -9.28 -3.82
N PRO A 129 2.79 -10.36 -3.23
CA PRO A 129 4.19 -10.40 -2.79
C PRO A 129 5.18 -10.02 -3.89
N GLU A 130 4.91 -10.40 -5.14
CA GLU A 130 5.77 -10.07 -6.27
C GLU A 130 5.81 -8.58 -6.55
N SER A 131 4.68 -7.87 -6.42
CA SER A 131 4.62 -6.41 -6.58
C SER A 131 5.52 -5.70 -5.56
N LEU A 132 5.53 -6.13 -4.29
CA LEU A 132 6.40 -5.55 -3.27
C LEU A 132 7.89 -5.73 -3.62
N ARG A 133 8.26 -6.94 -4.05
CA ARG A 133 9.64 -7.24 -4.47
C ARG A 133 10.06 -6.40 -5.67
N GLN A 134 9.21 -6.34 -6.69
CA GLN A 134 9.52 -5.62 -7.92
C GLN A 134 9.62 -4.11 -7.69
N LEU A 135 8.70 -3.52 -6.92
CA LEU A 135 8.71 -2.07 -6.64
C LEU A 135 10.04 -1.61 -6.03
N SER A 136 10.56 -2.34 -5.05
CA SER A 136 11.82 -1.97 -4.40
C SER A 136 13.02 -2.15 -5.32
N VAL A 137 13.04 -3.20 -6.15
CA VAL A 137 14.14 -3.48 -7.09
C VAL A 137 14.14 -2.51 -8.27
N VAL A 138 13.00 -2.31 -8.92
CA VAL A 138 12.86 -1.46 -10.11
C VAL A 138 13.23 -0.02 -9.80
N HIS A 139 12.81 0.50 -8.64
CA HIS A 139 13.07 1.88 -8.26
C HIS A 139 14.36 2.05 -7.44
N GLY A 140 14.92 0.98 -6.87
CA GLY A 140 16.09 1.05 -6.00
C GLY A 140 15.81 1.75 -4.65
N VAL A 141 14.58 1.61 -4.14
CA VAL A 141 14.08 2.39 -3.00
C VAL A 141 13.54 1.56 -1.85
N LEU A 142 13.47 2.22 -0.69
CA LEU A 142 12.77 1.71 0.47
C LEU A 142 11.29 1.56 0.14
N VAL A 143 10.81 0.32 0.09
CA VAL A 143 9.38 0.00 0.18
C VAL A 143 9.08 -0.36 1.63
N PHE A 144 8.34 0.50 2.31
CA PHE A 144 7.91 0.30 3.69
C PHE A 144 6.45 -0.15 3.72
N SER A 145 6.16 -1.23 4.43
CA SER A 145 4.79 -1.67 4.67
C SER A 145 4.51 -1.97 6.14
N PRO A 146 3.47 -1.38 6.74
CA PRO A 146 3.11 -1.66 8.13
C PRO A 146 2.36 -2.98 8.32
N PHE A 147 1.85 -3.57 7.24
CA PHE A 147 0.93 -4.71 7.33
C PHE A 147 1.65 -6.02 7.61
N ALA A 148 0.94 -6.95 8.23
CA ALA A 148 1.50 -8.24 8.63
C ALA A 148 1.92 -9.06 7.40
N GLY A 149 3.04 -9.77 7.49
CA GLY A 149 3.54 -10.63 6.40
C GLY A 149 4.18 -9.89 5.23
N HIS A 150 3.98 -8.58 5.05
CA HIS A 150 4.48 -7.85 3.88
C HIS A 150 6.01 -7.79 3.80
N VAL A 151 6.69 -7.77 4.94
CA VAL A 151 8.16 -7.77 4.99
C VAL A 151 8.72 -9.12 4.49
N GLN A 152 8.12 -10.22 4.91
CA GLN A 152 8.43 -11.57 4.43
C GLN A 152 8.04 -11.72 2.94
N ALA A 153 6.95 -11.07 2.53
CA ALA A 153 6.47 -11.10 1.15
C ALA A 153 7.36 -10.31 0.18
N GLY A 154 8.13 -9.32 0.66
CA GLY A 154 9.07 -8.59 -0.20
C GLY A 154 9.12 -7.07 -0.01
N ALA A 155 8.45 -6.51 1.00
CA ALA A 155 8.75 -5.14 1.41
C ALA A 155 10.16 -5.07 2.03
N VAL A 156 10.88 -3.98 1.77
CA VAL A 156 12.23 -3.77 2.32
C VAL A 156 12.18 -3.60 3.83
N ALA A 157 11.16 -2.89 4.32
CA ALA A 157 10.96 -2.64 5.73
C ALA A 157 9.48 -2.64 6.12
N GLY A 158 9.24 -2.74 7.42
CA GLY A 158 7.91 -2.66 8.00
C GLY A 158 7.98 -2.59 9.52
N ILE A 159 6.98 -3.17 10.17
CA ILE A 159 6.93 -3.26 11.63
C ILE A 159 6.84 -4.72 12.08
N HIS A 160 7.62 -5.04 13.11
CA HIS A 160 7.51 -6.28 13.86
C HIS A 160 6.80 -5.98 15.18
N VAL A 161 5.67 -6.65 15.43
CA VAL A 161 4.83 -6.44 16.61
C VAL A 161 4.90 -7.69 17.48
N THR A 162 5.42 -7.54 18.69
CA THR A 162 5.55 -8.58 19.72
C THR A 162 5.12 -8.00 21.07
N ASP A 163 5.91 -8.20 22.13
CA ASP A 163 5.80 -7.45 23.39
C ASP A 163 6.15 -5.96 23.19
N ARG A 164 6.97 -5.67 22.18
CA ARG A 164 7.30 -4.31 21.71
C ARG A 164 7.20 -4.21 20.19
N ILE A 165 7.15 -2.97 19.72
CA ILE A 165 7.12 -2.64 18.30
C ILE A 165 8.53 -2.23 17.86
N LEU A 166 9.07 -2.95 16.88
CA LEU A 166 10.38 -2.69 16.29
C LEU A 166 10.27 -2.47 14.78
N PRO A 167 11.18 -1.71 14.17
CA PRO A 167 11.37 -1.76 12.73
C PRO A 167 11.70 -3.21 12.31
N ALA A 168 11.02 -3.70 11.27
CA ALA A 168 11.36 -4.97 10.64
C ALA A 168 12.10 -4.68 9.33
N ILE A 169 13.20 -5.36 9.06
CA ILE A 169 14.01 -5.16 7.85
C ILE A 169 14.23 -6.50 7.16
N ASN A 170 13.85 -6.58 5.88
CA ASN A 170 14.22 -7.70 5.03
C ASN A 170 15.58 -7.39 4.38
N LEU A 171 16.66 -7.90 4.98
CA LEU A 171 18.02 -7.61 4.51
C LEU A 171 18.29 -8.19 3.12
N ALA A 172 17.70 -9.34 2.78
CA ALA A 172 17.84 -9.93 1.47
C ALA A 172 17.22 -9.01 0.40
N GLN A 173 16.02 -8.49 0.67
CA GLN A 173 15.35 -7.57 -0.24
C GLN A 173 16.02 -6.20 -0.30
N ALA A 174 16.47 -5.65 0.83
CA ALA A 174 17.23 -4.41 0.85
C ALA A 174 18.46 -4.49 -0.07
N ARG A 175 19.22 -5.61 -0.02
CA ARG A 175 20.35 -5.85 -0.91
C ARG A 175 19.95 -5.91 -2.38
N ARG A 176 18.87 -6.62 -2.72
CA ARG A 176 18.36 -6.69 -4.11
C ARG A 176 17.94 -5.32 -4.64
N ALA A 177 17.37 -4.49 -3.77
CA ALA A 177 16.95 -3.12 -4.09
C ALA A 177 18.10 -2.10 -4.05
N GLY A 178 19.33 -2.50 -3.73
CA GLY A 178 20.45 -1.56 -3.54
C GLY A 178 20.23 -0.59 -2.37
N VAL A 179 19.34 -0.91 -1.44
CA VAL A 179 19.04 -0.12 -0.24
C VAL A 179 19.94 -0.56 0.90
N ARG A 180 20.59 0.41 1.55
CA ARG A 180 21.47 0.17 2.70
C ARG A 180 21.01 0.99 3.88
N PHE A 181 21.19 0.44 5.07
CA PHE A 181 20.85 1.07 6.34
C PHE A 181 22.11 1.31 7.16
N LYS A 182 22.13 2.40 7.92
CA LYS A 182 23.19 2.71 8.87
C LYS A 182 23.34 1.56 9.88
N ALA A 183 24.58 1.14 10.15
CA ALA A 183 24.87 -0.01 11.01
C ALA A 183 24.21 0.05 12.39
N PHE A 184 24.14 1.23 13.02
CA PHE A 184 23.51 1.36 14.34
C PHE A 184 22.00 1.09 14.31
N PHE A 185 21.33 1.38 13.20
CA PHE A 185 19.90 1.14 13.04
C PHE A 185 19.60 -0.36 12.93
N LEU A 186 20.46 -1.10 12.24
CA LEU A 186 20.33 -2.56 12.13
C LEU A 186 20.47 -3.27 13.49
N ARG A 187 21.21 -2.69 14.45
CA ARG A 187 21.32 -3.27 15.80
C ARG A 187 20.03 -3.22 16.62
N VAL A 188 19.10 -2.33 16.27
CA VAL A 188 17.83 -2.16 16.99
C VAL A 188 16.62 -2.71 16.23
N ALA A 189 16.81 -3.05 14.95
CA ALA A 189 15.76 -3.59 14.10
C ALA A 189 15.62 -5.11 14.26
N HIS A 190 14.42 -5.61 14.02
CA HIS A 190 14.17 -7.02 13.77
C HIS A 190 14.58 -7.36 12.33
N HIS A 191 15.32 -8.44 12.14
CA HIS A 191 15.67 -8.95 10.82
C HIS A 191 14.67 -10.01 10.39
N ALA A 192 13.92 -9.73 9.33
CA ALA A 192 13.07 -10.72 8.69
C ALA A 192 13.91 -11.57 7.72
N GLU A 193 13.73 -12.88 7.80
CA GLU A 193 14.28 -13.86 6.87
C GLU A 193 13.38 -14.03 5.65
#